data_AF-A0A1S8TG43-F1
#
_entry.id   AF-A0A1S8TG43-F1
#
_cell.length_a   1.000
_cell.length_b   1.000
_cell.length_c   1.000
_cell.angle_alpha   90.00
_cell.angle_beta   90.00
_cell.angle_gamma   90.00
#
_symmetry.space_group_name_H-M   'P 1'
#
loop_
_entity.id
_entity.type
_entity.pdbx_description
1 polymer ?
#
loop_
_entity_poly.entity_id
_entity_poly.type
_entity_poly.pdbx_seq_one_letter_code
_entity_poly.pdbx_strand_id
1 'polypeptide(L)'
;MSIMEDCFRESNQVIFVSKKSFHSIEATEEERKELLTVNKYIEYSSNTYDHEFKAYTIYTIKDRAVDQNNNLILFSEMEYINE
;
A
#
# COMPACT_ATOMS: atom_id res chain seq x y z
N MET A 1 -1.41 26.59 -16.18
CA MET A 1 -1.41 25.21 -15.67
C MET A 1 -2.74 25.03 -14.96
N SER A 2 -3.65 24.25 -15.52
CA SER A 2 -5.06 24.18 -15.10
C SER A 2 -5.27 23.05 -14.10
N ILE A 3 -6.08 23.29 -13.07
CA ILE A 3 -6.49 22.31 -12.05
C ILE A 3 -7.15 21.07 -12.70
N MET A 4 -7.69 21.20 -13.92
CA MET A 4 -8.25 20.08 -14.67
C MET A 4 -7.21 19.10 -15.25
N GLU A 5 -5.97 19.54 -15.49
CA GLU A 5 -4.91 18.65 -16.00
C GLU A 5 -4.38 17.72 -14.90
N ASP A 6 -4.49 18.11 -13.63
CA ASP A 6 -4.08 17.28 -12.48
C ASP A 6 -5.09 16.16 -12.15
N CYS A 7 -6.34 16.28 -12.59
CA CYS A 7 -7.40 15.28 -12.35
C CYS A 7 -7.32 14.05 -13.28
N PHE A 8 -6.45 14.09 -14.30
CA PHE A 8 -6.24 13.00 -15.27
C PHE A 8 -4.93 12.23 -15.05
N ARG A 9 -4.30 12.37 -13.88
CA ARG A 9 -3.26 11.42 -13.49
C ARG A 9 -3.92 10.06 -13.29
N GLU A 10 -3.62 9.12 -14.19
CA GLU A 10 -3.82 7.69 -13.93
C GLU A 10 -3.27 7.39 -12.52
N SER A 11 -4.16 7.06 -11.59
CA SER A 11 -3.76 6.93 -10.19
C SER A 11 -2.97 5.63 -10.05
N ASN A 12 -1.65 5.76 -9.92
CA ASN A 12 -0.73 4.65 -9.66
C ASN A 12 -0.71 4.28 -8.17
N GLN A 13 -1.88 4.27 -7.52
CA GLN A 13 -1.97 3.93 -6.12
C GLN A 13 -2.14 2.42 -5.92
N VAL A 14 -1.63 1.95 -4.79
CA VAL A 14 -1.90 0.63 -4.25
C VAL A 14 -2.70 0.81 -2.97
N ILE A 15 -3.83 0.12 -2.90
CA ILE A 15 -4.78 0.22 -1.81
C ILE A 15 -4.79 -1.11 -1.07
N PHE A 16 -4.34 -1.10 0.17
CA PHE A 16 -4.42 -2.23 1.10
C PHE A 16 -5.74 -2.18 1.85
N VAL A 17 -6.58 -3.20 1.62
CA VAL A 17 -7.87 -3.36 2.29
C VAL A 17 -7.78 -4.56 3.21
N SER A 18 -7.96 -4.33 4.51
CA SER A 18 -8.08 -5.38 5.52
C SER A 18 -9.34 -5.19 6.34
N LYS A 19 -9.71 -6.21 7.14
CA LYS A 19 -10.85 -6.08 8.07
C LYS A 19 -10.67 -4.97 9.12
N LYS A 20 -9.42 -4.62 9.44
CA LYS A 20 -9.08 -3.71 10.54
C LYS A 20 -8.68 -2.32 10.07
N SER A 21 -8.23 -2.20 8.83
CA SER A 21 -7.59 -0.98 8.33
C SER A 21 -7.73 -0.87 6.82
N PHE A 22 -7.75 0.38 6.37
CA PHE A 22 -7.63 0.80 4.98
C PHE A 22 -6.39 1.68 4.87
N HIS A 23 -5.47 1.33 3.98
CA HIS A 23 -4.23 2.07 3.78
C HIS A 23 -3.92 2.19 2.29
N SER A 24 -3.40 3.33 1.85
CA SER A 24 -3.05 3.56 0.45
C SER A 24 -1.65 4.14 0.35
N ILE A 25 -0.86 3.60 -0.58
CA ILE A 25 0.45 4.11 -0.94
C ILE A 25 0.48 4.51 -2.41
N GLU A 26 1.29 5.50 -2.75
CA GLU A 26 1.74 5.66 -4.12
C GLU A 26 2.80 4.59 -4.41
N ALA A 27 2.73 3.98 -5.58
CA ALA A 27 3.69 2.98 -6.01
C ALA A 27 4.10 3.23 -7.45
N THR A 28 5.37 2.99 -7.74
CA THR A 28 5.90 2.94 -9.10
C THR A 28 5.30 1.76 -9.88
N GLU A 29 5.42 1.78 -11.20
CA GLU A 29 4.99 0.64 -12.02
C GLU A 29 5.73 -0.67 -11.67
N GLU A 30 7.01 -0.57 -11.28
CA GLU A 30 7.83 -1.72 -10.89
C GLU A 30 7.34 -2.32 -9.58
N GLU A 31 7.11 -1.49 -8.55
CA GLU A 31 6.53 -1.93 -7.28
C GLU A 31 5.15 -2.57 -7.48
N ARG A 32 4.32 -1.98 -8.36
CA ARG A 32 3.02 -2.57 -8.71
C ARG A 32 3.15 -3.94 -9.35
N LYS A 33 4.08 -4.12 -10.29
CA LYS A 33 4.34 -5.42 -10.93
C LYS A 33 4.80 -6.46 -9.91
N GLU A 34 5.62 -6.06 -8.95
CA GLU A 34 6.03 -6.94 -7.86
C GLU A 34 4.83 -7.33 -6.99
N LEU A 35 4.00 -6.36 -6.58
CA LEU A 35 2.82 -6.56 -5.74
C LEU A 35 1.72 -7.44 -6.37
N LEU A 36 1.69 -7.52 -7.70
CA LEU A 36 0.85 -8.48 -8.43
C LEU A 36 1.28 -9.93 -8.22
N THR A 37 2.54 -10.19 -7.84
CA THR A 37 3.12 -11.53 -7.77
C THR A 37 3.44 -12.00 -6.34
N VAL A 38 3.75 -11.09 -5.42
CA VAL A 38 4.08 -11.43 -4.03
C VAL A 38 2.81 -11.61 -3.20
N ASN A 39 2.88 -12.47 -2.19
CA ASN A 39 1.75 -12.72 -1.26
C ASN A 39 1.93 -12.04 0.10
N LYS A 40 3.06 -11.35 0.31
CA LYS A 40 3.36 -10.62 1.55
C LYS A 40 4.05 -9.31 1.20
N TYR A 41 3.65 -8.24 1.87
CA TYR A 41 4.27 -6.92 1.83
C TYR A 41 4.56 -6.46 3.27
N ILE A 42 5.73 -5.86 3.49
CA ILE A 42 6.18 -5.41 4.82
C ILE A 42 6.42 -3.91 4.73
N GLU A 43 5.66 -3.16 5.53
CA GLU A 43 5.80 -1.72 5.66
C GLU A 43 6.56 -1.39 6.94
N TYR A 44 7.60 -0.57 6.81
CA TYR A 44 8.47 -0.16 7.91
C TYR A 44 8.03 1.21 8.42
N SER A 45 7.67 1.30 9.70
CA SER A 45 7.44 2.59 10.38
C SER A 45 8.53 2.79 11.44
N SER A 46 9.38 3.80 11.23
CA SER A 46 10.31 4.29 12.24
C SER A 46 9.73 5.53 12.89
N ASN A 47 9.60 5.53 14.21
CA ASN A 47 9.29 6.74 14.96
C ASN A 47 10.62 7.38 15.39
N THR A 48 10.86 8.63 14.98
CA THR A 48 12.13 9.32 15.24
C THR A 48 12.24 9.91 16.65
N TYR A 49 11.18 9.83 17.47
CA TYR A 49 11.18 10.39 18.82
C TYR A 49 11.95 9.56 19.86
N ASP A 50 12.01 8.23 19.68
CA ASP A 50 12.84 7.34 20.49
C ASP A 50 13.61 6.43 19.53
N HIS A 51 14.93 6.55 19.53
CA HIS A 51 15.87 5.87 18.63
C HIS A 51 15.78 4.32 18.60
N GLU A 52 14.88 3.72 19.37
CA GLU A 52 14.73 2.27 19.53
C GLU A 52 13.39 1.71 19.03
N PHE A 53 12.39 2.54 18.70
CA PHE A 53 11.08 2.02 18.33
C PHE A 53 11.04 1.56 16.86
N LYS A 54 11.07 0.24 16.64
CA LYS A 54 10.88 -0.38 15.32
C LYS A 54 9.51 -1.03 15.28
N ALA A 55 8.63 -0.49 14.44
CA ALA A 55 7.33 -1.09 14.19
C ALA A 55 7.19 -1.47 12.72
N TYR A 56 6.69 -2.66 12.47
CA TYR A 56 6.47 -3.19 11.13
C TYR A 56 5.01 -3.60 10.97
N THR A 57 4.44 -3.27 9.82
CA THR A 57 3.13 -3.79 9.40
C THR A 57 3.34 -4.84 8.32
N ILE A 58 2.85 -6.05 8.55
CA ILE A 58 2.86 -7.12 7.56
C ILE A 58 1.47 -7.25 6.97
N TYR A 59 1.39 -7.09 5.65
CA TYR A 59 0.19 -7.33 4.86
C TYR A 59 0.32 -8.68 4.15
N THR A 60 -0.47 -9.66 4.57
CA THR A 60 -0.59 -10.95 3.86
C THR A 60 -1.70 -10.83 2.82
N ILE A 61 -1.32 -10.75 1.55
CA ILE A 61 -2.22 -10.54 0.41
C ILE A 61 -2.98 -11.84 0.13
N LYS A 62 -4.31 -11.75 0.11
CA LYS A 62 -5.24 -12.85 -0.14
C LYS A 62 -5.86 -12.78 -1.52
N ASP A 63 -6.15 -11.56 -1.99
CA ASP A 63 -6.79 -11.33 -3.27
C ASP A 63 -6.37 -9.97 -3.85
N ARG A 64 -6.56 -9.79 -5.16
CA ARG A 64 -6.14 -8.60 -5.91
C ARG A 64 -7.22 -8.19 -6.90
N ALA A 65 -7.48 -6.89 -6.99
CA ALA A 65 -8.35 -6.32 -8.01
C ALA A 65 -7.73 -5.05 -8.58
N VAL A 66 -8.16 -4.68 -9.79
CA VAL A 66 -7.86 -3.37 -10.36
C VAL A 66 -9.18 -2.63 -10.54
N ASP A 67 -9.27 -1.42 -10.01
CA ASP A 67 -10.47 -0.60 -10.17
C ASP A 67 -10.50 0.13 -11.53
N GLN A 68 -11.62 0.80 -11.79
CA GLN A 68 -11.81 1.58 -13.02
C GLN A 68 -10.86 2.77 -13.19
N ASN A 69 -10.15 3.17 -12.12
CA ASN A 69 -9.17 4.25 -12.11
C ASN A 69 -7.74 3.72 -12.18
N ASN A 70 -7.56 2.44 -12.48
CA ASN A 70 -6.26 1.76 -12.50
C ASN A 70 -5.57 1.70 -11.12
N ASN A 71 -6.29 1.73 -10.02
CA ASN A 71 -5.72 1.44 -8.69
C ASN A 71 -5.58 -0.06 -8.50
N LEU A 72 -4.44 -0.50 -7.97
CA LEU A 72 -4.25 -1.88 -7.55
C LEU A 72 -4.79 -2.04 -6.12
N ILE A 73 -5.84 -2.82 -5.95
CA ILE A 73 -6.44 -3.12 -4.66
C ILE A 73 -5.90 -4.48 -4.18
N LEU A 74 -5.30 -4.50 -2.99
CA LEU A 74 -4.76 -5.68 -2.33
C LEU A 74 -5.61 -6.00 -1.09
N PHE A 75 -6.43 -7.03 -1.18
CA PHE A 75 -7.17 -7.55 -0.03
C PHE A 75 -6.22 -8.37 0.83
N SER A 76 -6.00 -7.94 2.06
CA SER A 76 -4.96 -8.49 2.92
C SER A 76 -5.39 -8.66 4.37
N GLU A 77 -4.73 -9.58 5.06
CA GLU A 77 -4.72 -9.65 6.51
C GLU A 77 -3.54 -8.82 7.03
N MET A 78 -3.80 -7.95 8.00
CA MET A 78 -2.81 -7.04 8.57
C MET A 78 -2.38 -7.54 9.95
N GLU A 79 -1.08 -7.63 10.16
CA GLU A 79 -0.43 -7.87 11.45
C GLU A 79 0.52 -6.71 11.75
N TYR A 80 0.43 -6.17 12.97
CA TYR A 80 1.29 -5.09 13.44
C TYR A 80 2.22 -5.65 14.51
N ILE A 81 3.52 -5.47 14.29
CA ILE A 81 4.58 -5.99 15.16
C ILE A 81 5.33 -4.80 15.73
N ASN A 82 5.44 -4.76 17.06
CA ASN A 82 6.27 -3.82 17.80
C ASN A 82 7.43 -4.56 18.45
N GLU A 83 8.65 -4.09 18.20
CA GLU A 83 9.88 -4.55 18.87
C GLU A 83 10.40 -3.49 19.84
#